data_AF-A0A972X7I5-F1
#
_entry.id   AF-A0A972X7I5-F1
#
_cell.length_a   1.000
_cell.length_b   1.000
_cell.length_c   1.000
_cell.angle_alpha   90.00
_cell.angle_beta   90.00
_cell.angle_gamma   90.00
#
_symmetry.space_group_name_H-M   'P 1'
#
loop_
_entity.id
_entity.type
_entity.pdbx_description
1 polymer ?
#
loop_
_entity_poly.entity_id
_entity_poly.type
_entity_poly.pdbx_seq_one_letter_code
_entity_poly.pdbx_strand_id
1 'polypeptide(L)'
;MISVVVCTTAAADWVIDAWLMSCRVLNRRVEEAVLDMLATSARGRGVTRLVGVYIPTERNGMVRDHYARLGFQPEGSENGVDRWHLDLADYVPRQPPMRVAGAAAGTYEEVGR
;
A
#
# COMPACT_ATOMS: atom_id res chain seq x y z
N MET A 1 -13.83 -7.17 8.72
CA MET A 1 -12.70 -6.76 7.86
C MET A 1 -12.39 -5.29 8.14
N ILE A 2 -11.15 -4.94 8.48
CA ILE A 2 -10.76 -3.55 8.85
C ILE A 2 -9.89 -2.86 7.79
N SER A 3 -9.28 -3.62 6.89
CA SER A 3 -8.46 -3.12 5.80
C SER A 3 -8.51 -4.11 4.64
N VAL A 4 -8.41 -3.60 3.41
CA VAL A 4 -8.15 -4.38 2.19
C VAL A 4 -7.23 -3.56 1.29
N VAL A 5 -6.25 -4.24 0.69
CA VAL A 5 -5.34 -3.64 -0.30
C VAL A 5 -5.41 -4.49 -1.55
N VAL A 6 -5.61 -3.84 -2.70
CA VAL A 6 -5.62 -4.46 -4.02
C VAL A 6 -4.45 -3.88 -4.80
N CYS A 7 -3.65 -4.76 -5.39
CA CYS A 7 -2.52 -4.38 -6.21
C CYS A 7 -2.61 -5.06 -7.58
N THR A 8 -2.35 -4.30 -8.64
CA THR A 8 -2.05 -4.84 -9.95
C THR A 8 -0.55 -5.07 -10.07
N THR A 9 -0.18 -6.22 -10.63
CA THR A 9 1.22 -6.57 -10.88
C THR A 9 1.66 -6.05 -12.24
N ALA A 10 2.66 -5.18 -12.28
CA ALA A 10 3.19 -4.60 -13.51
C ALA A 10 4.71 -4.74 -13.55
N ALA A 11 5.23 -5.69 -14.33
CA ALA A 11 6.66 -5.98 -14.42
C ALA A 11 7.30 -6.19 -13.02
N ALA A 12 8.25 -5.32 -12.63
CA ALA A 12 8.96 -5.37 -11.35
C ALA A 12 8.28 -4.55 -10.23
N ASP A 13 7.10 -3.98 -10.50
CA ASP A 13 6.38 -3.07 -9.62
C ASP A 13 5.01 -3.64 -9.27
N TRP A 14 4.57 -3.38 -8.03
CA TRP A 14 3.18 -3.54 -7.65
C TRP A 14 2.53 -2.18 -7.51
N VAL A 15 1.45 -1.95 -8.27
CA VAL A 15 0.67 -0.72 -8.23
C VAL A 15 -0.50 -0.93 -7.30
N ILE A 16 -0.62 -0.10 -6.27
CA ILE A 16 -1.71 -0.11 -5.31
C ILE A 16 -2.91 0.61 -5.95
N ASP A 17 -3.88 -0.16 -6.42
CA ASP A 17 -5.11 0.36 -7.04
C ASP A 17 -6.11 0.82 -5.99
N ALA A 18 -6.19 0.09 -4.88
CA ALA A 18 -7.07 0.41 -3.78
C ALA A 18 -6.43 0.07 -2.44
N TRP A 19 -6.45 1.03 -1.52
CA TRP A 19 -6.15 0.82 -0.11
C TRP A 19 -7.32 1.34 0.72
N LEU A 20 -8.18 0.43 1.15
CA LEU A 20 -9.35 0.76 1.95
C LEU A 20 -9.09 0.38 3.40
N MET A 21 -9.32 1.33 4.31
CA MET A 21 -9.23 1.10 5.74
C MET A 21 -10.50 1.60 6.43
N SER A 22 -10.91 0.91 7.49
CA SER A 22 -11.96 1.40 8.36
C SER A 22 -11.46 2.64 9.12
N CYS A 23 -12.32 3.66 9.23
CA CYS A 23 -12.04 4.85 10.04
C CYS A 23 -11.74 4.52 11.51
N ARG A 24 -12.17 3.36 12.02
CA ARG A 24 -11.92 2.92 13.41
C ARG A 24 -10.45 2.54 13.68
N VAL A 25 -9.68 2.28 12.64
CA VAL A 25 -8.28 1.84 12.76
C VAL A 25 -7.27 2.82 12.14
N LEU A 26 -7.76 3.87 11.48
CA LEU A 26 -6.91 4.89 10.88
C LEU A 26 -6.11 5.63 11.95
N ASN A 27 -4.84 5.93 11.67
CA ASN A 27 -3.90 6.57 12.59
C ASN A 27 -3.68 5.76 13.90
N ARG A 28 -3.94 4.45 13.86
CA ARG A 28 -3.60 3.51 14.95
C ARG A 28 -2.42 2.62 14.57
N ARG A 29 -1.63 3.03 13.57
CA ARG A 29 -0.48 2.29 13.02
C ARG A 29 -0.86 0.96 12.35
N VAL A 30 -2.14 0.78 12.01
CA VAL A 30 -2.59 -0.38 11.22
C VAL A 30 -2.09 -0.25 9.78
N GLU A 31 -2.03 0.98 9.26
CA GLU A 31 -1.39 1.29 7.98
C GLU A 31 0.04 0.77 7.88
N GLU A 32 0.83 0.87 8.96
CA GLU A 32 2.20 0.38 9.03
C GLU A 32 2.24 -1.16 9.00
N ALA A 33 1.36 -1.82 9.76
CA ALA A 33 1.27 -3.28 9.77
C ALA A 33 0.87 -3.83 8.39
N VAL A 34 -0.07 -3.17 7.72
CA VAL A 34 -0.50 -3.54 6.37
C VAL A 34 0.64 -3.34 5.37
N LEU A 35 1.41 -2.25 5.47
CA LEU A 35 2.58 -2.03 4.63
C LEU A 35 3.68 -3.08 4.86
N ASP A 36 3.98 -3.43 6.12
CA ASP A 36 4.96 -4.45 6.46
C ASP A 36 4.62 -5.79 5.80
N MET A 37 3.34 -6.17 5.84
CA MET A 37 2.82 -7.38 5.20
C MET A 37 2.88 -7.30 3.66
N LEU A 38 2.50 -6.15 3.09
CA LEU A 38 2.52 -5.92 1.65
C LEU A 38 3.95 -5.97 1.09
N ALA A 39 4.89 -5.26 1.73
CA ALA A 39 6.30 -5.24 1.36
C ALA A 39 6.94 -6.63 1.45
N THR A 40 6.64 -7.39 2.51
CA THR A 40 7.10 -8.78 2.65
C THR A 40 6.59 -9.67 1.52
N SER A 41 5.29 -9.54 1.19
CA SER A 41 4.66 -10.33 0.12
C SER A 41 5.20 -9.97 -1.26
N ALA A 42 5.42 -8.68 -1.53
CA ALA A 42 5.98 -8.16 -2.78
C ALA A 42 7.42 -8.65 -2.98
N ARG A 43 8.27 -8.52 -1.97
CA ARG A 43 9.65 -9.03 -2.00
C ARG A 43 9.72 -10.54 -2.26
N GLY A 44 8.84 -11.31 -1.63
CA GLY A 44 8.74 -12.76 -1.85
C GLY A 44 8.41 -13.16 -3.29
N ARG A 45 7.99 -12.20 -4.13
CA ARG A 45 7.66 -12.38 -5.55
C ARG A 45 8.62 -11.67 -6.49
N GLY A 46 9.75 -11.17 -5.99
CA GLY A 46 10.75 -10.46 -6.79
C GLY A 46 10.33 -9.04 -7.21
N VAL A 47 9.31 -8.47 -6.58
CA VAL A 47 8.93 -7.07 -6.79
C VAL A 47 9.96 -6.17 -6.14
N THR A 48 10.34 -5.10 -6.84
CA THR A 48 11.35 -4.14 -6.40
C THR A 48 10.76 -2.87 -5.83
N ARG A 49 9.56 -2.49 -6.27
CA ARG A 49 8.90 -1.25 -5.83
C ARG A 49 7.41 -1.43 -5.60
N LEU A 50 6.88 -0.70 -4.62
CA LEU A 50 5.45 -0.44 -4.49
C LEU A 50 5.14 0.94 -5.04
N VAL A 51 4.07 1.06 -5.79
CA VAL A 51 3.62 2.32 -6.38
C VAL A 51 2.26 2.68 -5.82
N GLY A 52 2.17 3.85 -5.19
CA GLY A 52 0.96 4.42 -4.64
C GLY A 52 0.35 5.45 -5.58
N VAL A 53 -0.97 5.43 -5.72
CA VAL A 53 -1.73 6.42 -6.49
C VAL A 53 -2.72 7.11 -5.56
N TYR A 54 -2.71 8.44 -5.54
CA TYR A 54 -3.68 9.25 -4.80
C TYR A 54 -4.45 10.16 -5.77
N ILE A 55 -5.76 9.95 -5.83
CA ILE A 55 -6.70 10.78 -6.59
C ILE A 55 -7.53 11.56 -5.56
N PRO A 56 -7.35 12.87 -5.41
CA PRO A 56 -8.09 13.67 -4.45
C PRO A 56 -9.60 13.62 -4.72
N THR A 57 -10.38 13.38 -3.67
CA THR A 57 -11.84 13.49 -3.69
C THR A 57 -12.33 14.16 -2.40
N GLU A 58 -13.58 14.61 -2.38
CA GLU A 58 -14.19 15.20 -1.17
C GLU A 58 -14.16 14.24 0.04
N ARG A 59 -14.11 12.92 -0.20
CA ARG A 59 -14.23 11.90 0.85
C ARG A 59 -12.88 11.42 1.40
N ASN A 60 -11.77 11.65 0.70
CA ASN A 60 -10.47 11.06 1.03
C ASN A 60 -9.41 12.09 1.45
N GLY A 61 -9.78 13.35 1.67
CA GLY A 61 -8.82 14.40 2.06
C GLY A 61 -8.03 14.06 3.34
N MET A 62 -8.61 13.28 4.25
CA MET A 62 -7.96 12.85 5.49
C MET A 62 -6.75 11.93 5.28
N VAL A 63 -6.62 11.30 4.10
CA VAL A 63 -5.51 10.39 3.76
C VAL A 63 -4.55 10.99 2.73
N ARG A 64 -4.61 12.30 2.46
CA ARG A 64 -3.73 12.95 1.46
C ARG A 64 -2.23 12.70 1.68
N ASP A 65 -1.82 12.60 2.95
CA ASP A 65 -0.41 12.39 3.32
C ASP A 65 -0.10 10.91 3.62
N HIS A 66 -1.01 9.98 3.29
CA HIS A 66 -0.89 8.58 3.69
C HIS A 66 0.41 7.94 3.18
N TYR A 67 0.70 8.07 1.88
CA TYR A 67 1.93 7.55 1.28
C TYR A 67 3.18 8.22 1.86
N ALA A 68 3.18 9.54 2.00
CA ALA A 68 4.29 10.29 2.59
C ALA A 68 4.58 9.82 4.04
N ARG A 69 3.56 9.66 4.88
CA ARG A 69 3.71 9.18 6.27
C ARG A 69 4.27 7.76 6.35
N LEU A 70 3.93 6.93 5.36
CA LEU A 70 4.44 5.58 5.21
C LEU A 70 5.87 5.51 4.65
N GLY A 71 6.42 6.63 4.18
CA GLY A 71 7.80 6.74 3.68
C GLY A 71 7.93 6.60 2.17
N PHE A 72 6.82 6.61 1.43
CA PHE A 72 6.87 6.69 -0.03
C PHE A 72 7.39 8.07 -0.45
N GLN A 73 8.14 8.09 -1.54
CA GLN A 73 8.65 9.28 -2.18
C GLN A 73 7.73 9.72 -3.33
N PRO A 74 7.52 11.02 -3.56
CA PRO A 74 6.72 11.49 -4.68
C PRO A 74 7.42 11.20 -6.01
N GLU A 75 6.68 10.72 -7.01
CA GLU A 75 7.13 10.59 -8.40
C GLU A 75 6.65 11.74 -9.29
N GLY A 76 5.62 12.46 -8.86
CA GLY A 76 5.03 13.56 -9.59
C GLY A 76 3.52 13.62 -9.43
N SER A 77 2.94 14.65 -10.04
CA SER A 77 1.50 14.85 -10.10
C SER A 77 1.13 15.17 -11.55
N GLU A 78 0.18 14.43 -12.12
CA GLU A 78 -0.30 14.63 -13.48
C GLU A 78 -1.83 14.55 -13.50
N ASN A 79 -2.50 15.52 -14.13
CA ASN A 79 -3.96 15.58 -14.22
C ASN A 79 -4.68 15.47 -12.86
N GLY A 80 -4.06 15.99 -11.79
CA GLY A 80 -4.59 15.91 -10.43
C GLY A 80 -4.43 14.55 -9.76
N VAL A 81 -3.61 13.66 -10.31
CA VAL A 81 -3.27 12.35 -9.75
C VAL A 81 -1.84 12.37 -9.23
N ASP A 82 -1.67 12.19 -7.93
CA ASP A 82 -0.35 12.13 -7.30
C ASP A 82 0.16 10.67 -7.33
N ARG A 83 1.36 10.49 -7.88
CA ARG A 83 2.06 9.20 -7.88
C ARG A 83 3.19 9.19 -6.87
N TRP A 84 3.33 8.04 -6.20
CA TRP A 84 4.26 7.81 -5.12
C TRP A 84 4.96 6.46 -5.32
N HIS A 85 6.21 6.33 -4.89
CA HIS A 85 6.90 5.04 -4.90
C HIS A 85 7.59 4.75 -3.58
N LEU A 86 7.77 3.47 -3.32
CA LEU A 86 8.56 2.95 -2.22
C LEU A 86 9.49 1.87 -2.76
N ASP A 87 10.79 2.11 -2.63
CA ASP A 87 11.80 1.10 -2.96
C ASP A 87 11.83 0.01 -1.87
N LEU A 88 11.65 -1.23 -2.29
CA LEU A 88 11.64 -2.38 -1.38
C LEU A 88 13.05 -2.82 -0.99
N ALA A 89 14.13 -2.33 -1.61
CA ALA A 89 15.49 -2.57 -1.12
C ALA A 89 15.74 -1.77 0.18
N ASP A 90 15.26 -0.54 0.24
CA ASP A 90 15.52 0.39 1.35
C ASP A 90 14.46 0.34 2.46
N TYR A 91 13.33 -0.31 2.21
CA TYR A 91 12.25 -0.37 3.18
C TYR A 91 12.62 -1.20 4.44
N VAL A 92 12.41 -0.67 5.63
CA VAL A 92 12.57 -1.42 6.88
C VAL A 92 11.19 -1.56 7.55
N PRO A 93 10.77 -2.78 7.94
CA PRO A 93 9.50 -2.97 8.62
C PRO A 93 9.37 -2.09 9.86
N ARG A 94 8.21 -1.45 10.02
CA ARG A 94 7.98 -0.42 11.05
C ARG A 94 7.60 -0.98 12.41
N GLN A 95 7.22 -2.26 12.48
CA GLN A 95 6.93 -2.98 13.72
C GLN A 95 6.00 -2.21 14.67
N PRO A 96 4.75 -1.96 14.26
CA PRO A 96 3.78 -1.30 15.14
C PRO A 96 3.50 -2.12 16.41
N PRO A 97 2.93 -1.52 17.48
CA PRO A 97 2.66 -2.18 18.75
C PRO A 97 1.44 -3.13 18.64
N MET A 98 1.44 -4.00 17.65
CA MET A 98 0.44 -5.00 17.36
C MET A 98 1.09 -6.21 16.73
N ARG A 99 0.55 -7.39 17.01
CA ARG A 99 1.00 -8.64 16.41
C ARG A 99 0.04 -9.04 15.30
N VAL A 100 0.54 -9.16 14.08
CA VAL A 100 -0.20 -9.77 12.96
C VAL A 100 -0.02 -11.29 13.05
N ALA A 101 -1.12 -12.04 13.01
CA ALA A 101 -1.11 -13.51 13.01
C ALA A 101 -1.92 -14.04 11.83
N GLY A 102 -1.37 -15.02 11.10
CA GLY A 102 -2.00 -15.65 9.93
C GLY A 102 -1.12 -15.62 8.67
N ALA A 103 -1.50 -16.40 7.66
CA ALA A 103 -0.79 -16.46 6.38
C ALA A 103 -1.07 -15.22 5.52
N ALA A 104 -0.08 -14.87 4.67
CA ALA A 104 -0.09 -13.72 3.78
C ALA A 104 -1.30 -13.69 2.81
N ALA A 105 -1.57 -12.49 2.29
CA ALA A 105 -2.66 -12.20 1.37
C ALA A 105 -2.84 -13.30 0.30
N GLY A 106 -4.06 -13.83 0.20
CA GLY A 106 -4.41 -14.76 -0.87
C GLY A 106 -4.28 -14.06 -2.23
N THR A 107 -3.73 -14.75 -3.21
CA THR A 107 -3.82 -14.31 -4.60
C THR A 107 -5.21 -14.58 -5.12
N TYR A 108 -5.83 -13.53 -5.65
CA TYR A 108 -6.96 -13.69 -6.56
C TYR A 108 -6.40 -13.47 -7.97
N GLU A 109 -6.33 -14.53 -8.76
CA GLU A 109 -6.10 -14.40 -10.20
C GLU A 109 -7.47 -14.16 -10.84
N GLU A 110 -7.63 -13.06 -11.59
CA GLU A 110 -8.79 -12.93 -12.47
C GLU A 110 -8.74 -14.06 -13.49
N VAL A 111 -9.68 -15.00 -13.39
CA VAL A 111 -9.99 -15.93 -14.47
C VAL A 111 -10.47 -15.08 -15.63
N GLY A 112 -9.65 -15.00 -16.69
CA GLY A 112 -9.82 -14.09 -17.82
C GLY A 112 -11.25 -14.02 -18.34
N ARG A 113 -11.67 -12.80 -18.70
CA ARG A 113 -12.77 -12.58 -19.64
C ARG A 113 -12.26 -12.65 -21.06
#